data_AF-A0A944N518-F1
#
_entry.id   AF-A0A944N518-F1
#
_cell.length_a   1.000
_cell.length_b   1.000
_cell.length_c   1.000
_cell.angle_alpha   90.00
_cell.angle_beta   90.00
_cell.angle_gamma   90.00
#
_symmetry.space_group_name_H-M   'P 1'
#
loop_
_entity.id
_entity.type
_entity.pdbx_description
1 polymer ?
#
loop_
_entity_poly.entity_id
_entity_poly.type
_entity_poly.pdbx_seq_one_letter_code
_entity_poly.pdbx_strand_id
1 'polypeptide(L)'
;MYKLIKGMLVTAFSVFLLTGFSQSAWADAKSDYEKKVKVNNGTIGVIAGVINYVCPKLVDSSLNVCNAKDPVGSAVGVQKVMGEIEELDDMDPDELIEELTDRKILHVDAAMQFYDAVEQFKLHYPLRASAKEAAGKGNWEDAARSEEMAWQYLVKTASRGIFAKKMVDGE
;
A
#
# COMPACT_ATOMS: atom_id res chain seq x y z
N MET A 1 37.45 -63.07 -41.23
CA MET A 1 35.98 -62.97 -41.05
C MET A 1 35.72 -62.78 -39.57
N TYR A 2 34.88 -61.80 -39.20
CA TYR A 2 34.42 -61.43 -37.85
C TYR A 2 35.32 -60.56 -36.94
N LYS A 3 35.14 -59.24 -37.13
CA LYS A 3 34.88 -58.19 -36.12
C LYS A 3 35.86 -58.07 -34.94
N LEU A 4 36.98 -57.43 -35.22
CA LEU A 4 37.85 -56.76 -34.25
C LEU A 4 37.34 -55.34 -33.98
N ILE A 5 37.44 -54.92 -32.72
CA ILE A 5 37.34 -53.55 -32.19
C ILE A 5 35.90 -53.01 -32.05
N LYS A 6 35.26 -53.42 -30.95
CA LYS A 6 34.07 -52.78 -30.36
C LYS A 6 34.40 -52.36 -28.92
N GLY A 7 35.54 -51.68 -28.75
CA GLY A 7 36.04 -51.21 -27.47
C GLY A 7 36.52 -49.77 -27.57
N MET A 8 36.18 -48.98 -26.54
CA MET A 8 36.54 -47.57 -26.32
C MET A 8 35.86 -46.53 -27.23
N LEU A 9 34.62 -46.20 -26.88
CA LEU A 9 34.09 -44.83 -27.04
C LEU A 9 32.98 -44.59 -26.00
N VAL A 10 33.31 -44.84 -24.74
CA VAL A 10 32.48 -44.47 -23.58
C VAL A 10 33.36 -43.66 -22.64
N THR A 11 33.87 -42.52 -23.09
CA THR A 11 34.60 -41.56 -22.25
C THR A 11 34.85 -40.25 -23.00
N ALA A 12 33.80 -39.47 -23.31
CA ALA A 12 33.95 -38.03 -23.63
C ALA A 12 32.62 -37.26 -23.75
N PHE A 13 31.52 -37.67 -23.12
CA PHE A 13 30.24 -36.94 -23.29
C PHE A 13 29.41 -36.85 -22.01
N SER A 14 30.05 -36.59 -20.87
CA SER A 14 29.34 -36.51 -19.59
C SER A 14 29.80 -35.42 -18.63
N VAL A 15 30.53 -34.39 -19.09
CA VAL A 15 30.99 -33.29 -18.20
C VAL A 15 30.68 -31.90 -18.76
N PHE A 16 29.60 -31.73 -19.54
CA PHE A 16 29.27 -30.40 -20.08
C PHE A 16 27.78 -30.08 -20.22
N LEU A 17 26.92 -30.57 -19.32
CA LEU A 17 25.48 -30.25 -19.35
C LEU A 17 24.83 -30.10 -17.96
N LEU A 18 25.52 -29.52 -16.98
CA LEU A 18 24.92 -29.21 -15.67
C LEU A 18 25.17 -27.77 -15.17
N THR A 19 25.56 -26.83 -16.03
CA THR A 19 25.68 -25.41 -15.65
C THR A 19 24.58 -24.51 -16.22
N GLY A 20 23.56 -25.09 -16.85
CA GLY A 20 22.37 -24.36 -17.29
C GLY A 20 21.27 -24.46 -16.23
N PHE A 21 20.71 -23.32 -15.84
CA PHE A 21 19.55 -23.16 -14.94
C PHE A 21 19.83 -23.11 -13.43
N SER A 22 20.79 -22.28 -13.02
CA SER A 22 20.52 -21.38 -11.90
C SER A 22 20.26 -19.98 -12.47
N GLN A 23 19.10 -19.77 -13.11
CA GLN A 23 18.54 -18.42 -13.10
C GLN A 23 18.33 -18.10 -11.62
N SER A 24 19.24 -17.29 -11.10
CA SER A 24 19.41 -17.03 -9.69
C SER A 24 18.08 -16.59 -9.07
N ALA A 25 17.62 -17.24 -8.01
CA ALA A 25 16.45 -16.78 -7.23
C ALA A 25 16.51 -15.27 -6.89
N TRP A 26 17.72 -14.71 -6.82
CA TRP A 26 18.03 -13.29 -6.67
C TRP A 26 17.49 -12.38 -7.80
N ALA A 27 17.53 -12.84 -9.06
CA ALA A 27 17.03 -12.08 -10.20
C ALA A 27 15.50 -12.02 -10.17
N ASP A 28 14.85 -13.09 -9.74
CA ASP A 28 13.40 -13.14 -9.56
C ASP A 28 12.97 -12.24 -8.39
N ALA A 29 13.65 -12.32 -7.24
CA ALA A 29 13.35 -11.50 -6.07
C ALA A 29 13.48 -10.00 -6.33
N LYS A 30 14.50 -9.58 -7.09
CA LYS A 30 14.65 -8.17 -7.50
C LYS A 30 13.50 -7.72 -8.41
N SER A 31 13.18 -8.51 -9.43
CA SER A 31 12.05 -8.23 -10.33
C SER A 31 10.74 -8.12 -9.55
N ASP A 32 10.53 -9.00 -8.56
CA ASP A 32 9.32 -9.00 -7.75
C ASP A 32 9.23 -7.79 -6.84
N TYR A 33 10.33 -7.36 -6.22
CA TYR A 33 10.39 -6.09 -5.51
C TYR A 33 9.99 -4.91 -6.41
N GLU A 34 10.59 -4.79 -7.60
CA GLU A 34 10.31 -3.70 -8.54
C GLU A 34 8.84 -3.68 -9.00
N LYS A 35 8.26 -4.87 -9.28
CA LYS A 35 6.83 -5.01 -9.59
C LYS A 35 5.97 -4.52 -8.43
N LYS A 36 6.27 -4.90 -7.19
CA LYS A 36 5.51 -4.49 -6.00
C LYS A 36 5.60 -2.98 -5.76
N VAL A 37 6.78 -2.38 -5.94
CA VAL A 37 6.94 -0.92 -5.88
C VAL A 37 6.03 -0.22 -6.89
N LYS A 38 5.97 -0.72 -8.13
CA LYS A 38 5.10 -0.17 -9.17
C LYS A 38 3.62 -0.29 -8.79
N VAL A 39 3.19 -1.45 -8.29
CA VAL A 39 1.81 -1.68 -7.82
C VAL A 39 1.47 -0.72 -6.69
N ASN A 40 2.31 -0.63 -5.66
CA ASN A 40 2.09 0.24 -4.51
C ASN A 40 2.00 1.71 -4.90
N ASN A 41 2.87 2.19 -5.79
CA ASN A 41 2.80 3.56 -6.30
C ASN A 41 1.50 3.81 -7.07
N GLY A 42 1.04 2.85 -7.88
CA GLY A 42 -0.25 2.92 -8.56
C GLY A 42 -1.42 3.00 -7.57
N THR A 43 -1.41 2.15 -6.54
CA THR A 43 -2.44 2.14 -5.48
C THR A 43 -2.48 3.46 -4.72
N ILE A 44 -1.33 4.06 -4.39
CA ILE A 44 -1.27 5.40 -3.77
C ILE A 44 -1.93 6.46 -4.68
N GLY A 45 -1.71 6.38 -6.00
CA GLY A 45 -2.37 7.28 -6.95
C GLY A 45 -3.90 7.15 -6.95
N VAL A 46 -4.42 5.93 -6.83
CA VAL A 46 -5.88 5.69 -6.69
C VAL A 46 -6.40 6.26 -5.37
N ILE A 47 -5.71 6.00 -4.26
CA ILE A 47 -6.06 6.54 -2.92
C ILE A 47 -6.10 8.07 -2.96
N ALA A 48 -5.12 8.71 -3.59
CA ALA A 48 -5.10 10.16 -3.79
C ALA A 48 -6.34 10.67 -4.55
N GLY A 49 -6.79 9.96 -5.58
CA GLY A 49 -8.04 10.27 -6.29
C GLY A 49 -9.26 10.18 -5.39
N VAL A 50 -9.35 9.15 -4.55
CA VAL A 50 -10.44 8.98 -3.58
C VAL A 50 -10.43 10.12 -2.56
N ILE A 51 -9.27 10.48 -2.00
CA ILE A 51 -9.16 11.60 -1.06
C ILE A 51 -9.66 12.90 -1.70
N ASN A 52 -9.21 13.21 -2.92
CA ASN A 52 -9.63 14.42 -3.61
C ASN A 52 -11.14 14.47 -3.87
N TYR A 53 -11.77 13.31 -4.08
CA TYR A 53 -13.21 13.21 -4.25
C TYR A 53 -13.97 13.38 -2.93
N VAL A 54 -13.48 12.74 -1.87
CA VAL A 54 -14.16 12.60 -0.58
C VAL A 54 -13.96 13.83 0.31
N CYS A 55 -12.76 14.40 0.37
CA CYS A 55 -12.42 15.54 1.24
C CYS A 55 -13.45 16.70 1.19
N PRO A 56 -13.80 17.27 0.01
CA PRO A 56 -14.74 18.40 -0.05
C PRO A 56 -16.18 18.04 0.34
N LYS A 57 -16.47 16.74 0.52
CA LYS A 57 -17.75 16.24 1.04
C LYS A 57 -17.67 15.94 2.54
N LEU A 58 -16.48 15.79 3.12
CA LEU A 58 -16.34 15.50 4.55
C LEU A 58 -16.25 16.75 5.42
N VAL A 59 -15.67 17.83 4.90
CA VAL A 59 -15.39 19.03 5.69
C VAL A 59 -15.88 20.29 5.00
N ASP A 60 -16.33 21.26 5.78
CA ASP A 60 -16.77 22.55 5.27
C ASP A 60 -15.65 23.30 4.53
N SER A 61 -15.99 23.88 3.38
CA SER A 61 -15.04 24.59 2.52
C SER A 61 -14.35 25.79 3.17
N SER A 62 -14.96 26.41 4.19
CA SER A 62 -14.40 27.53 4.93
C SER A 62 -13.11 27.19 5.68
N LEU A 63 -12.88 25.89 5.98
CA LEU A 63 -11.68 25.42 6.66
C LEU A 63 -10.44 25.38 5.75
N ASN A 64 -10.60 25.48 4.42
CA ASN A 64 -9.51 25.46 3.44
C ASN A 64 -8.54 24.26 3.57
N VAL A 65 -9.06 23.11 4.01
CA VAL A 65 -8.27 21.88 4.24
C VAL A 65 -8.02 21.10 2.94
N CYS A 66 -9.00 21.06 2.04
CA CYS A 66 -8.94 20.22 0.85
C CYS A 66 -8.13 20.87 -0.27
N ASN A 67 -6.99 20.27 -0.61
CA ASN A 67 -6.10 20.68 -1.68
C ASN A 67 -5.82 19.50 -2.63
N ALA A 68 -6.37 19.57 -3.85
CA ALA A 68 -6.20 18.51 -4.85
C ALA A 68 -4.74 18.21 -5.25
N LYS A 69 -3.83 19.18 -5.03
CA LYS A 69 -2.39 19.03 -5.29
C LYS A 69 -1.64 18.37 -4.14
N ASP A 70 -2.25 18.31 -2.95
CA ASP A 70 -1.72 17.62 -1.78
C ASP A 70 -2.81 16.76 -1.11
N PRO A 71 -3.14 15.59 -1.71
CA PRO A 71 -4.19 14.72 -1.19
C PRO A 71 -3.84 14.18 0.20
N VAL A 72 -2.57 13.81 0.44
CA VAL A 72 -2.15 13.30 1.75
C VAL A 72 -2.25 14.38 2.82
N GLY A 73 -1.80 15.60 2.52
CA GLY A 73 -1.96 16.74 3.43
C GLY A 73 -3.42 17.09 3.69
N SER A 74 -4.28 16.98 2.66
CA SER A 74 -5.73 17.13 2.83
C SER A 74 -6.30 16.09 3.79
N ALA A 75 -5.90 14.83 3.65
CA ALA A 75 -6.39 13.75 4.50
C ALA A 75 -5.97 13.92 5.97
N VAL A 76 -4.70 14.30 6.20
CA VAL A 76 -4.19 14.64 7.53
C VAL A 76 -4.88 15.88 8.09
N GLY A 77 -5.17 16.87 7.24
CA GLY A 77 -5.90 18.07 7.65
C GLY A 77 -7.32 17.75 8.11
N VAL A 78 -8.02 16.83 7.45
CA VAL A 78 -9.34 16.34 7.89
C VAL A 78 -9.23 15.68 9.26
N GLN A 79 -8.26 14.77 9.49
CA GLN A 79 -8.04 14.18 10.81
C GLN A 79 -7.79 15.24 11.89
N LYS A 80 -6.99 16.27 11.58
CA LYS A 80 -6.73 17.36 12.54
C LYS A 80 -7.97 18.17 12.90
N VAL A 81 -8.88 18.36 11.94
CA VAL A 81 -10.17 18.99 12.22
C VAL A 81 -11.03 18.08 13.09
N MET A 82 -11.01 16.78 12.82
CA MET A 82 -11.75 15.79 13.60
C MET A 82 -11.26 15.66 15.03
N GLY A 83 -9.96 15.81 15.31
CA GLY A 83 -9.35 15.62 16.63
C GLY A 83 -8.72 14.24 16.83
N GLU A 84 -8.34 13.92 18.07
CA GLU A 84 -7.70 12.63 18.41
C GLU A 84 -8.75 11.52 18.53
N ILE A 85 -8.41 10.32 18.04
CA ILE A 85 -9.37 9.22 17.94
C ILE A 85 -9.81 8.69 19.29
N GLU A 86 -8.92 8.71 20.30
CA GLU A 86 -9.24 8.24 21.64
C GLU A 86 -10.36 9.05 22.29
N GLU A 87 -10.43 10.35 22.00
CA GLU A 87 -11.53 11.21 22.47
C GLU A 87 -12.83 10.89 21.74
N LEU A 88 -12.76 10.64 20.43
CA LEU A 88 -13.93 10.39 19.59
C LEU A 88 -14.55 9.00 19.83
N ASP A 89 -13.73 7.99 20.10
CA ASP A 89 -14.18 6.60 20.31
C ASP A 89 -14.88 6.41 21.67
N ASP A 90 -14.60 7.27 22.65
CA ASP A 90 -15.22 7.23 23.97
C ASP A 90 -16.56 8.00 24.04
N MET A 91 -16.89 8.80 23.01
CA MET A 91 -18.14 9.56 22.93
C MET A 91 -19.32 8.66 22.60
N ASP A 92 -20.49 9.00 23.15
CA ASP A 92 -21.73 8.40 22.65
C ASP A 92 -22.04 8.89 21.22
N PRO A 93 -22.86 8.16 20.44
CA PRO A 93 -23.11 8.51 19.04
C PRO A 93 -23.72 9.90 18.83
N ASP A 94 -24.56 10.38 19.75
CA ASP A 94 -25.23 11.67 19.60
C ASP A 94 -24.25 12.82 19.92
N GLU A 95 -23.43 12.67 20.97
CA GLU A 95 -22.33 13.57 21.34
C GLU A 95 -21.28 13.65 20.22
N LEU A 96 -20.89 12.49 19.65
CA LEU A 96 -19.94 12.44 18.53
C LEU A 96 -20.45 13.24 17.33
N ILE A 97 -21.74 13.11 17.00
CA ILE A 97 -22.34 13.83 15.88
C ILE A 97 -22.36 15.33 16.15
N GLU A 98 -22.75 15.74 17.35
CA GLU A 98 -22.77 17.15 17.76
C GLU A 98 -21.36 17.75 17.67
N GLU A 99 -20.38 17.13 18.32
CA GLU A 99 -19.00 17.59 18.38
C GLU A 99 -18.36 17.71 16.99
N LEU A 100 -18.49 16.68 16.14
CA LEU A 100 -17.91 16.71 14.80
C LEU A 100 -18.63 17.70 13.87
N THR A 101 -19.94 17.89 14.03
CA THR A 101 -20.68 18.92 13.28
C THR A 101 -20.21 20.32 13.66
N ASP A 102 -19.95 20.57 14.95
CA ASP A 102 -19.39 21.84 15.43
C ASP A 102 -17.99 22.09 14.88
N ARG A 103 -17.18 21.04 14.75
CA ARG A 103 -15.88 21.02 14.05
C ARG A 103 -16.01 21.12 12.52
N LYS A 104 -17.21 21.29 11.98
CA LYS A 104 -17.52 21.44 10.54
C LYS A 104 -17.25 20.19 9.71
N ILE A 105 -17.41 19.01 10.32
CA ILE A 105 -17.53 17.74 9.61
C ILE A 105 -18.97 17.61 9.10
N LEU A 106 -19.12 17.30 7.82
CA LEU A 106 -20.43 17.28 7.13
C LEU A 106 -21.08 15.89 7.12
N HIS A 107 -20.26 14.83 7.11
CA HIS A 107 -20.71 13.43 7.07
C HIS A 107 -19.91 12.62 8.09
N VAL A 108 -20.43 12.52 9.32
CA VAL A 108 -19.71 11.95 10.48
C VAL A 108 -19.27 10.51 10.25
N ASP A 109 -20.18 9.61 9.89
CA ASP A 109 -19.84 8.19 9.66
C ASP A 109 -18.79 8.02 8.56
N ALA A 110 -18.92 8.79 7.49
CA ALA A 110 -17.96 8.78 6.39
C ALA A 110 -16.60 9.34 6.83
N ALA A 111 -16.58 10.35 7.69
CA ALA A 111 -15.37 10.93 8.25
C ALA A 111 -14.65 9.94 9.17
N MET A 112 -15.38 9.14 9.96
CA MET A 112 -14.78 8.07 10.78
C MET A 112 -14.16 6.97 9.92
N GLN A 113 -14.84 6.52 8.85
CA GLN A 113 -14.22 5.59 7.89
C GLN A 113 -12.99 6.19 7.21
N PHE A 114 -13.02 7.49 6.92
CA PHE A 114 -11.90 8.20 6.32
C PHE A 114 -10.73 8.34 7.31
N TYR A 115 -10.99 8.64 8.57
CA TYR A 115 -9.99 8.68 9.64
C TYR A 115 -9.24 7.35 9.74
N ASP A 116 -9.99 6.24 9.83
CA ASP A 116 -9.44 4.88 9.81
C ASP A 116 -8.55 4.64 8.59
N ALA A 117 -8.99 5.09 7.40
CA ALA A 117 -8.23 4.94 6.17
C ALA A 117 -6.85 5.62 6.26
N VAL A 118 -6.82 6.81 6.87
CA VAL A 118 -5.58 7.58 7.06
C VAL A 118 -4.65 6.91 8.07
N GLU A 119 -5.18 6.36 9.17
CA GLU A 119 -4.38 5.57 10.12
C GLU A 119 -3.75 4.34 9.46
N GLN A 120 -4.53 3.59 8.65
CA GLN A 120 -3.97 2.48 7.88
C GLN A 120 -2.90 2.94 6.89
N PHE A 121 -3.06 4.11 6.27
CA PHE A 121 -2.12 4.63 5.28
C PHE A 121 -0.77 4.93 5.92
N LYS A 122 -0.75 5.51 7.12
CA LYS A 122 0.48 5.83 7.87
C LYS A 122 1.36 4.59 8.06
N LEU A 123 0.77 3.43 8.29
CA LEU A 123 1.48 2.18 8.57
C LEU A 123 2.29 1.65 7.37
N HIS A 124 2.00 2.09 6.13
CA HIS A 124 2.81 1.68 4.99
C HIS A 124 4.21 2.31 4.99
N TYR A 125 4.38 3.51 5.55
CA TYR A 125 5.61 4.31 5.40
C TYR A 125 6.85 3.60 5.94
N PRO A 126 6.87 3.11 7.19
CA PRO A 126 8.03 2.41 7.73
C PRO A 126 8.35 1.14 6.93
N LEU A 127 7.33 0.42 6.43
CA LEU A 127 7.53 -0.80 5.64
C LEU A 127 8.22 -0.52 4.30
N ARG A 128 7.80 0.54 3.61
CA ARG A 128 8.45 0.97 2.36
C ARG A 128 9.86 1.51 2.61
N ALA A 129 10.11 2.15 3.75
CA ALA A 129 11.45 2.56 4.15
C ALA A 129 12.37 1.33 4.36
N SER A 130 11.90 0.33 5.13
CA SER A 130 12.60 -0.95 5.32
C SER A 130 12.84 -1.68 4.00
N ALA A 131 11.87 -1.66 3.08
CA ALA A 131 12.01 -2.27 1.76
C ALA A 131 13.15 -1.63 0.95
N LYS A 132 13.22 -0.29 0.94
CA LYS A 132 14.30 0.47 0.27
C LYS A 132 15.66 0.19 0.91
N GLU A 133 15.73 0.11 2.24
CA GLU A 133 16.97 -0.21 2.94
C GLU A 133 17.48 -1.61 2.59
N ALA A 134 16.60 -2.63 2.61
CA ALA A 134 16.95 -3.99 2.23
C ALA A 134 17.41 -4.08 0.76
N ALA A 135 16.71 -3.41 -0.15
CA ALA A 135 17.07 -3.31 -1.56
C ALA A 135 18.46 -2.67 -1.76
N GLY A 136 18.78 -1.61 -1.00
CA GLY A 136 20.08 -0.96 -1.02
C GLY A 136 21.24 -1.87 -0.58
N LYS A 137 20.95 -2.88 0.25
CA LYS A 137 21.90 -3.92 0.67
C LYS A 137 21.93 -5.13 -0.27
N GLY A 138 21.15 -5.11 -1.35
CA GLY A 138 20.99 -6.24 -2.26
C GLY A 138 20.16 -7.39 -1.70
N ASN A 139 19.53 -7.24 -0.52
CA ASN A 139 18.66 -8.24 0.08
C ASN A 139 17.25 -8.13 -0.53
N TRP A 140 17.10 -8.67 -1.74
CA TRP A 140 15.88 -8.52 -2.54
C TRP A 140 14.68 -9.27 -1.98
N GLU A 141 14.88 -10.40 -1.29
CA GLU A 141 13.79 -11.14 -0.65
C GLU A 141 13.15 -10.32 0.47
N ASP A 142 13.94 -9.74 1.37
CA ASP A 142 13.42 -8.89 2.44
C ASP A 142 12.84 -7.59 1.91
N ALA A 143 13.40 -7.05 0.82
CA ALA A 143 12.85 -5.88 0.14
C ALA A 143 11.45 -6.17 -0.43
N ALA A 144 11.31 -7.27 -1.19
CA ALA A 144 10.04 -7.70 -1.75
C ALA A 144 9.00 -8.01 -0.67
N ARG A 145 9.41 -8.69 0.42
CA ARG A 145 8.54 -8.99 1.56
C ARG A 145 8.06 -7.72 2.25
N SER A 146 8.95 -6.76 2.49
CA SER A 146 8.59 -5.48 3.14
C SER A 146 7.62 -4.66 2.28
N GLU A 147 7.83 -4.63 0.96
CA GLU A 147 6.93 -3.94 0.03
C GLU A 147 5.56 -4.63 -0.08
N GLU A 148 5.51 -5.97 0.05
CA GLU A 148 4.26 -6.73 0.16
C GLU A 148 3.50 -6.40 1.46
N MET A 149 4.18 -6.31 2.60
CA MET A 149 3.52 -5.89 3.84
C MET A 149 2.98 -4.46 3.74
N ALA A 150 3.70 -3.55 3.08
CA ALA A 150 3.21 -2.20 2.82
C ALA A 150 1.94 -2.18 1.97
N TRP A 151 1.85 -3.09 0.98
CA TRP A 151 0.67 -3.24 0.13
C TRP A 151 -0.58 -3.62 0.94
N GLN A 152 -0.46 -4.49 1.94
CA GLN A 152 -1.58 -4.88 2.79
C GLN A 152 -2.24 -3.68 3.48
N TYR A 153 -1.45 -2.71 3.94
CA TYR A 153 -1.96 -1.47 4.52
C TYR A 153 -2.60 -0.55 3.48
N LEU A 154 -2.00 -0.43 2.29
CA LEU A 154 -2.58 0.32 1.18
C LEU A 154 -3.94 -0.23 0.75
N VAL A 155 -4.11 -1.56 0.71
CA VAL A 155 -5.39 -2.21 0.41
C VAL A 155 -6.44 -1.89 1.47
N LYS A 156 -6.06 -1.93 2.76
CA LYS A 156 -6.95 -1.55 3.86
C LYS A 156 -7.37 -0.08 3.76
N THR A 157 -6.43 0.83 3.49
CA THR A 157 -6.73 2.25 3.22
C THR A 157 -7.72 2.40 2.09
N ALA A 158 -7.49 1.73 0.96
CA ALA A 158 -8.40 1.82 -0.19
C ALA A 158 -9.80 1.30 0.15
N SER A 159 -9.91 0.19 0.89
CA SER A 159 -11.18 -0.37 1.34
C SER A 159 -11.97 0.63 2.20
N ARG A 160 -11.34 1.19 3.24
CA ARG A 160 -11.94 2.20 4.12
C ARG A 160 -12.33 3.48 3.37
N GLY A 161 -11.45 3.96 2.47
CA GLY A 161 -11.73 5.11 1.62
C GLY A 161 -12.93 4.89 0.67
N ILE A 162 -13.12 3.66 0.17
CA ILE A 162 -14.31 3.32 -0.64
C ILE A 162 -15.58 3.34 0.22
N PHE A 163 -15.54 2.87 1.47
CA PHE A 163 -16.69 2.99 2.37
C PHE A 163 -17.04 4.45 2.65
N ALA A 164 -16.04 5.29 2.96
CA ALA A 164 -16.25 6.72 3.12
C ALA A 164 -16.90 7.34 1.86
N LYS A 165 -16.40 6.98 0.66
CA LYS A 165 -17.00 7.42 -0.61
C LYS A 165 -18.47 7.02 -0.73
N LYS A 166 -18.81 5.76 -0.46
CA LYS A 166 -20.21 5.29 -0.55
C LYS A 166 -21.13 6.05 0.39
N MET A 167 -20.68 6.27 1.63
CA MET A 167 -21.44 7.00 2.64
C MET A 167 -21.69 8.46 2.24
N VAL A 168 -20.70 9.17 1.67
CA VAL A 168 -20.92 10.55 1.18
C VAL A 168 -21.79 10.61 -0.09
N ASP A 169 -21.91 9.51 -0.82
CA ASP A 169 -22.80 9.40 -1.98
C ASP A 169 -24.22 8.90 -1.61
N GLY A 170 -24.44 8.48 -0.36
CA GLY A 170 -25.72 7.95 0.13
C GLY A 170 -26.03 6.51 -0.31
N GLU A 171 -25.01 5.72 -0.61
CA GLU A 171 -25.09 4.30 -1.02
C GLU A 171 -24.99 3.30 0.15
#